data_AF-A0A095BVY2-F1
#
_entry.id   AF-A0A095BVY2-F1
#
_cell.length_a   1.000
_cell.length_b   1.000
_cell.length_c   1.000
_cell.angle_alpha   90.00
_cell.angle_beta   90.00
_cell.angle_gamma   90.00
#
_symmetry.space_group_name_H-M   'P 1'
#
loop_
_entity.id
_entity.type
_entity.pdbx_description
1 polymer ?
#
loop_
_entity_poly.entity_id
_entity_poly.type
_entity_poly.pdbx_seq_one_letter_code
_entity_poly.pdbx_strand_id
1 'polypeptide(L)'
;MSDINNMENVCESLISSGKYHEAIQKYKHLTSLALNGLNYYHKYDRLYLGFCVSSTFCLWSLVILCRLFNRSDHVECRNYPSYLNSFYWTLINCIVIGFGLLVLTFANSWSLGPTVYQLVPLILVLSLNYSRTRRKQLLTMINYLWNGLFATDYGVSSLYTVCSITFASICLLEMLIWGFFHRYLLSLACLLFALWPYIDESFRPHEKSILSLWHISCCGLGIFPLLPAIGSNMCPTIVFITGLILTPMSTISFRFVSSSQNHLFIWLGYLFGFVICLSSFAVYAMSFSVIRTGILKIIIHIFSWSVIILLPVSVILLVPTRLGPRMIGWTIVWDLETSTDDSIHSAIQNQYPYSESPLNLKRFRQSLFFIFLLIIGFFGTGNIASINSFDPRSTFCFTTILNPALMAILLLIKVMCPMLFLGVIYAAIQSHNGNYSSSINNQKSKRGYHSILAQTGLTAVLSNLIAIHFFVWLKDEGSWLDIGTSISHYVIAMSISLAGFLFTLLGKEMLSFSVSSNIHQKLLKVSNKHV
;
A
#
# COMPACT_ATOMS: atom_id res chain seq x y z
N MET A 1 16.42 -45.23 -3.65
CA MET A 1 16.64 -45.90 -2.34
C MET A 1 17.55 -47.12 -2.46
N SER A 2 17.39 -47.96 -3.50
CA SER A 2 18.31 -49.07 -3.80
C SER A 2 19.79 -48.66 -3.87
N ASP A 3 20.10 -47.54 -4.52
CA ASP A 3 21.48 -47.10 -4.72
C ASP A 3 22.16 -46.55 -3.46
N ILE A 4 21.39 -45.96 -2.54
CA ILE A 4 21.91 -45.47 -1.25
C ILE A 4 22.26 -46.66 -0.36
N ASN A 5 21.36 -47.64 -0.24
CA ASN A 5 21.63 -48.86 0.53
C ASN A 5 22.80 -49.66 -0.05
N ASN A 6 22.92 -49.71 -1.39
CA ASN A 6 24.07 -50.34 -2.03
C ASN A 6 25.38 -49.59 -1.71
N MET A 7 25.38 -48.26 -1.71
CA MET A 7 26.55 -47.46 -1.36
C MET A 7 26.91 -47.57 0.12
N GLU A 8 25.92 -47.70 1.01
CA GLU A 8 26.10 -47.91 2.44
C GLU A 8 26.74 -49.29 2.72
N ASN A 9 26.22 -50.35 2.09
CA ASN A 9 26.81 -51.69 2.15
C ASN A 9 28.26 -51.73 1.63
N VAL A 10 28.56 -50.97 0.56
CA VAL A 10 29.93 -50.82 0.05
C VAL A 10 30.82 -50.13 1.09
N CYS A 11 30.33 -49.10 1.79
CA CYS A 11 31.09 -48.44 2.84
C CYS A 11 31.36 -49.38 4.03
N GLU A 12 30.36 -50.15 4.47
CA GLU A 12 30.52 -51.15 5.53
C GLU A 12 31.52 -52.24 5.16
N SER A 13 31.51 -52.71 3.91
CA SER A 13 32.51 -53.66 3.41
C SER A 13 33.93 -53.08 3.44
N LEU A 14 34.10 -51.81 3.09
CA LEU A 14 35.40 -51.13 3.13
C LEU A 14 35.91 -50.98 4.57
N ILE A 15 35.01 -50.71 5.53
CA ILE A 15 35.34 -50.69 6.97
C ILE A 15 35.78 -52.08 7.45
N SER A 16 35.05 -53.14 7.10
CA SER A 16 35.40 -54.52 7.48
C SER A 16 36.75 -54.97 6.89
N SER A 17 37.15 -54.41 5.75
CA SER A 17 38.43 -54.70 5.09
C SER A 17 39.61 -53.85 5.59
N GLY A 18 39.40 -52.97 6.58
CA GLY A 18 40.45 -52.10 7.15
C GLY A 18 40.84 -50.88 6.30
N LYS A 19 40.13 -50.60 5.19
CA LYS A 19 40.40 -49.49 4.27
C LYS A 19 39.68 -48.20 4.68
N TYR A 20 40.03 -47.66 5.84
CA TYR A 20 39.32 -46.51 6.42
C TYR A 20 39.36 -45.25 5.56
N HIS A 21 40.46 -44.99 4.85
CA HIS A 21 40.59 -43.77 4.04
C HIS A 21 39.65 -43.78 2.82
N GLU A 22 39.50 -44.92 2.15
CA GLU A 22 38.55 -45.10 1.04
C GLU A 22 37.10 -45.03 1.54
N ALA A 23 36.82 -45.63 2.72
CA ALA A 23 35.51 -45.56 3.36
C ALA A 23 35.11 -44.11 3.68
N ILE A 24 36.01 -43.30 4.26
CA ILE A 24 35.76 -41.88 4.56
C ILE A 24 35.44 -41.09 3.28
N GLN A 25 36.16 -41.35 2.18
CA GLN A 25 35.91 -40.66 0.91
C GLN A 25 34.55 -41.07 0.31
N LYS A 26 34.18 -42.34 0.40
CA LYS A 26 32.87 -42.85 -0.02
C LYS A 26 31.72 -42.30 0.84
N TYR A 27 31.89 -42.22 2.16
CA TYR A 27 30.90 -41.56 3.04
C TYR A 27 30.75 -40.08 2.73
N LYS A 28 31.84 -39.33 2.49
CA LYS A 28 31.75 -37.92 2.07
C LYS A 28 30.95 -37.78 0.77
N HIS A 29 31.16 -38.68 -0.18
CA HIS A 29 30.38 -38.69 -1.42
C HIS A 29 28.90 -39.03 -1.17
N LEU A 30 28.61 -40.03 -0.33
CA LEU A 30 27.24 -40.38 0.07
C LEU A 30 26.53 -39.21 0.75
N THR A 31 27.19 -38.52 1.70
CA THR A 31 26.65 -37.33 2.36
C THR A 31 26.33 -36.22 1.36
N SER A 32 27.22 -35.99 0.39
CA SER A 32 26.98 -34.99 -0.67
C SER A 32 25.77 -35.34 -1.54
N LEU A 33 25.61 -36.62 -1.90
CA LEU A 33 24.46 -37.11 -2.66
C LEU A 33 23.16 -37.03 -1.85
N ALA A 34 23.20 -37.37 -0.57
CA ALA A 34 22.05 -37.29 0.33
C ALA A 34 21.59 -35.84 0.51
N LEU A 35 22.52 -34.89 0.68
CA LEU A 35 22.21 -33.45 0.75
C LEU A 35 21.62 -32.94 -0.57
N ASN A 36 22.17 -33.35 -1.71
CA ASN A 36 21.61 -33.00 -3.03
C ASN A 36 20.20 -33.58 -3.22
N GLY A 37 19.98 -34.83 -2.79
CA GLY A 37 18.66 -35.46 -2.81
C GLY A 37 17.65 -34.74 -1.92
N LEU A 38 18.04 -34.37 -0.69
CA LEU A 38 17.19 -33.61 0.23
C LEU A 38 16.83 -32.24 -0.35
N ASN A 39 17.81 -31.53 -0.91
CA ASN A 39 17.58 -30.24 -1.56
C ASN A 39 16.64 -30.36 -2.76
N TYR A 40 16.75 -31.43 -3.55
CA TYR A 40 15.83 -31.70 -4.64
C TYR A 40 14.39 -31.88 -4.14
N TYR A 41 14.16 -32.74 -3.14
CA TYR A 41 12.82 -32.96 -2.60
C TYR A 41 12.22 -31.72 -1.92
N HIS A 42 13.03 -30.91 -1.25
CA HIS A 42 12.57 -29.65 -0.66
C HIS A 42 12.13 -28.61 -1.73
N LYS A 43 12.78 -28.62 -2.90
CA LYS A 43 12.52 -27.64 -3.98
C LYS A 43 11.61 -28.17 -5.08
N TYR A 44 11.25 -29.45 -5.05
CA TYR A 44 10.54 -30.15 -6.11
C TYR A 44 9.27 -29.39 -6.55
N ASP A 45 8.44 -28.97 -5.59
CA ASP A 45 7.17 -28.30 -5.86
C ASP A 45 7.28 -26.77 -5.96
N ARG A 46 8.48 -26.20 -5.78
CA ARG A 46 8.68 -24.74 -5.64
C ARG A 46 8.19 -23.97 -6.86
N LEU A 47 8.59 -24.40 -8.06
CA LEU A 47 8.22 -23.70 -9.30
C LEU A 47 6.72 -23.78 -9.56
N TYR A 48 6.15 -24.96 -9.32
CA TYR A 48 4.72 -25.20 -9.52
C TYR A 48 3.86 -24.37 -8.55
N LEU A 49 4.14 -24.44 -7.25
CA LEU A 49 3.44 -23.65 -6.24
C LEU A 49 3.68 -22.15 -6.45
N GLY A 50 4.90 -21.77 -6.85
CA GLY A 50 5.25 -20.40 -7.19
C GLY A 50 4.42 -19.84 -8.35
N PHE A 51 4.15 -20.66 -9.37
CA PHE A 51 3.25 -20.31 -10.47
C PHE A 51 1.81 -20.14 -9.98
N CYS A 52 1.30 -21.04 -9.13
CA CYS A 52 -0.06 -20.92 -8.56
C CYS A 52 -0.26 -19.63 -7.75
N VAL A 53 0.71 -19.27 -6.90
CA VAL A 53 0.66 -18.03 -6.10
C VAL A 53 0.74 -16.80 -7.00
N SER A 54 1.69 -16.77 -7.95
CA SER A 54 1.82 -15.63 -8.89
C SER A 54 0.56 -15.47 -9.75
N SER A 55 0.01 -16.57 -10.26
CA SER A 55 -1.24 -16.61 -11.01
C SER A 55 -2.41 -16.07 -10.18
N THR A 56 -2.48 -16.40 -8.88
CA THR A 56 -3.49 -15.88 -7.96
C THR A 56 -3.50 -14.35 -7.91
N PHE A 57 -2.33 -13.72 -7.72
CA PHE A 57 -2.23 -12.26 -7.70
C PHE A 57 -2.58 -11.63 -9.06
N CYS A 58 -2.14 -12.23 -10.17
CA CYS A 58 -2.50 -11.77 -11.52
C CYS A 58 -4.01 -11.86 -11.79
N LEU A 59 -4.62 -12.99 -11.47
CA LEU A 59 -6.05 -13.23 -11.64
C LEU A 59 -6.90 -12.35 -10.74
N TRP A 60 -6.46 -12.13 -9.50
CA TRP A 60 -7.14 -11.22 -8.58
C TRP A 60 -7.10 -9.77 -9.10
N SER A 61 -5.95 -9.32 -9.61
CA SER A 61 -5.83 -8.02 -10.28
C SER A 61 -6.74 -7.92 -11.52
N LEU A 62 -6.83 -8.98 -12.32
CA LEU A 62 -7.77 -9.04 -13.47
C LEU A 62 -9.24 -8.98 -13.04
N VAL A 63 -9.61 -9.66 -11.95
CA VAL A 63 -10.96 -9.59 -11.38
C VAL A 63 -11.29 -8.16 -10.93
N ILE A 64 -10.36 -7.50 -10.25
CA ILE A 64 -10.52 -6.10 -9.83
C ILE A 64 -10.72 -5.22 -11.07
N LEU A 65 -9.82 -5.30 -12.06
CA LEU A 65 -9.90 -4.52 -13.29
C LEU A 65 -11.22 -4.75 -14.05
N CYS A 66 -11.67 -6.01 -14.21
CA CYS A 66 -12.95 -6.30 -14.86
C CYS A 66 -14.14 -5.67 -14.11
N ARG A 67 -14.13 -5.68 -12.77
CA ARG A 67 -15.15 -5.00 -11.97
C ARG A 67 -15.13 -3.48 -12.15
N LEU A 68 -13.95 -2.89 -12.40
CA LEU A 68 -13.85 -1.46 -12.69
C LEU A 68 -14.46 -1.09 -14.05
N PHE A 69 -14.30 -1.94 -15.08
CA PHE A 69 -14.90 -1.75 -16.41
C PHE A 69 -16.41 -2.04 -16.48
N ASN A 70 -16.92 -2.90 -15.59
CA ASN A 70 -18.32 -3.32 -15.54
C ASN A 70 -19.35 -2.16 -15.45
N ARG A 71 -18.95 -0.94 -15.07
CA ARG A 71 -19.89 0.13 -14.74
C ARG A 71 -20.02 1.24 -15.79
N SER A 72 -19.09 1.36 -16.75
CA SER A 72 -19.07 2.48 -17.72
C SER A 72 -19.80 2.16 -19.02
N ASP A 73 -19.67 0.95 -19.56
CA ASP A 73 -19.90 0.75 -21.01
C ASP A 73 -21.00 -0.28 -21.33
N HIS A 74 -22.17 -0.15 -20.70
CA HIS A 74 -23.36 -0.90 -21.14
C HIS A 74 -23.79 -0.55 -22.59
N VAL A 75 -23.24 0.52 -23.19
CA VAL A 75 -23.68 1.08 -24.47
C VAL A 75 -22.86 0.56 -25.67
N GLU A 76 -21.54 0.34 -25.52
CA GLU A 76 -20.66 -0.07 -26.66
C GLU A 76 -20.47 -1.58 -26.81
N CYS A 77 -20.89 -2.39 -25.83
CA CYS A 77 -20.77 -3.85 -25.87
C CYS A 77 -21.64 -4.57 -26.93
N ARG A 78 -22.30 -3.83 -27.84
CA ARG A 78 -23.14 -4.40 -28.91
C ARG A 78 -22.37 -4.79 -30.17
N ASN A 79 -21.19 -4.21 -30.43
CA ASN A 79 -20.56 -4.30 -31.76
C ASN A 79 -19.41 -5.32 -31.89
N TYR A 80 -19.26 -6.26 -30.96
CA TYR A 80 -18.25 -7.33 -31.10
C TYR A 80 -18.76 -8.48 -31.99
N PRO A 81 -18.01 -8.87 -33.04
CA PRO A 81 -18.39 -10.01 -33.88
C PRO A 81 -18.50 -11.28 -33.03
N SER A 82 -19.68 -11.91 -33.10
CA SER A 82 -20.05 -13.07 -32.27
C SER A 82 -19.17 -14.30 -32.49
N TYR A 83 -18.54 -14.44 -33.66
CA TYR A 83 -17.76 -15.61 -34.06
C TYR A 83 -16.35 -15.67 -33.43
N LEU A 84 -15.60 -14.56 -33.42
CA LEU A 84 -14.27 -14.48 -32.79
C LEU A 84 -14.36 -14.71 -31.28
N ASN A 85 -15.42 -14.21 -30.66
CA ASN A 85 -15.71 -14.40 -29.24
C ASN A 85 -15.84 -15.89 -28.87
N SER A 86 -16.44 -16.71 -29.75
CA SER A 86 -16.67 -18.13 -29.47
C SER A 86 -15.37 -18.93 -29.37
N PHE A 87 -14.41 -18.70 -30.28
CA PHE A 87 -13.14 -19.46 -30.32
C PHE A 87 -12.26 -19.19 -29.09
N TYR A 88 -12.07 -17.92 -28.71
CA TYR A 88 -11.28 -17.57 -27.53
C TYR A 88 -11.90 -18.14 -26.24
N TRP A 89 -13.23 -18.15 -26.10
CA TRP A 89 -13.87 -18.75 -24.93
C TRP A 89 -13.79 -20.26 -24.91
N THR A 90 -13.89 -20.94 -26.05
CA THR A 90 -13.67 -22.39 -26.08
C THR A 90 -12.26 -22.73 -25.62
N LEU A 91 -11.27 -21.95 -26.06
CA LEU A 91 -9.87 -22.14 -25.68
C LEU A 91 -9.65 -21.87 -24.18
N ILE A 92 -10.20 -20.78 -23.64
CA ILE A 92 -10.16 -20.47 -22.19
C ILE A 92 -10.85 -21.57 -21.37
N ASN A 93 -12.02 -22.04 -21.79
CA ASN A 93 -12.74 -23.11 -21.08
C ASN A 93 -11.97 -24.45 -21.13
N CYS A 94 -11.34 -24.79 -22.27
CA CYS A 94 -10.47 -25.96 -22.38
C CYS A 94 -9.28 -25.85 -21.42
N ILE A 95 -8.63 -24.68 -21.32
CA ILE A 95 -7.54 -24.43 -20.37
C ILE A 95 -8.03 -24.61 -18.93
N VAL A 96 -9.22 -24.09 -18.60
CA VAL A 96 -9.78 -24.16 -17.24
C VAL A 96 -10.17 -25.57 -16.85
N ILE A 97 -10.76 -26.33 -17.78
CA ILE A 97 -11.08 -27.75 -17.57
C ILE A 97 -9.78 -28.55 -17.42
N GLY A 98 -8.79 -28.32 -18.27
CA GLY A 98 -7.47 -28.95 -18.16
C GLY A 98 -6.79 -28.64 -16.83
N PHE A 99 -6.80 -27.37 -16.40
CA PHE A 99 -6.27 -26.97 -15.10
C PHE A 99 -7.06 -27.59 -13.94
N GLY A 100 -8.39 -27.64 -14.03
CA GLY A 100 -9.23 -28.27 -13.01
C GLY A 100 -9.00 -29.77 -12.89
N LEU A 101 -8.83 -30.48 -14.00
CA LEU A 101 -8.45 -31.89 -13.99
C LEU A 101 -7.06 -32.09 -13.36
N LEU A 102 -6.11 -31.20 -13.67
CA LEU A 102 -4.79 -31.20 -13.05
C LEU A 102 -4.88 -31.01 -11.53
N VAL A 103 -5.67 -30.05 -11.04
CA VAL A 103 -5.90 -29.85 -9.60
C VAL A 103 -6.55 -31.09 -8.95
N LEU A 104 -7.51 -31.73 -9.61
CA LEU A 104 -8.15 -32.95 -9.10
C LEU A 104 -7.17 -34.14 -9.03
N THR A 105 -6.31 -34.30 -10.03
CA THR A 105 -5.26 -35.34 -10.00
C THR A 105 -4.27 -35.12 -8.87
N PHE A 106 -3.85 -33.87 -8.65
CA PHE A 106 -2.95 -33.54 -7.55
C PHE A 106 -3.64 -33.67 -6.19
N ALA A 107 -4.90 -33.27 -6.06
CA ALA A 107 -5.66 -33.38 -4.82
C ALA A 107 -5.83 -34.82 -4.34
N ASN A 108 -5.86 -35.79 -5.25
CA ASN A 108 -5.92 -37.21 -4.89
C ASN A 108 -4.55 -37.77 -4.45
N SER A 109 -3.45 -37.17 -4.91
CA SER A 109 -2.09 -37.66 -4.66
C SER A 109 -1.34 -36.92 -3.55
N TRP A 110 -1.74 -35.68 -3.22
CA TRP A 110 -1.00 -34.76 -2.36
C TRP A 110 -1.71 -34.50 -1.03
N SER A 111 -0.97 -33.98 -0.05
CA SER A 111 -1.52 -33.52 1.22
C SER A 111 -2.38 -32.26 1.06
N LEU A 112 -3.22 -31.95 2.06
CA LEU A 112 -4.17 -30.83 2.03
C LEU A 112 -3.54 -29.43 1.89
N GLY A 113 -2.25 -29.25 2.21
CA GLY A 113 -1.61 -27.92 2.17
C GLY A 113 -1.46 -27.38 0.75
N PRO A 114 -0.69 -28.05 -0.13
CA PRO A 114 -0.48 -27.66 -1.52
C PRO A 114 -1.77 -27.50 -2.35
N THR A 115 -2.80 -28.28 -2.06
CA THR A 115 -4.07 -28.26 -2.82
C THR A 115 -4.82 -26.93 -2.64
N VAL A 116 -4.71 -26.29 -1.48
CA VAL A 116 -5.29 -24.97 -1.23
C VAL A 116 -4.71 -23.93 -2.20
N TYR A 117 -3.39 -23.93 -2.41
CA TYR A 117 -2.74 -22.99 -3.32
C TYR A 117 -3.16 -23.18 -4.78
N GLN A 118 -3.53 -24.40 -5.17
CA GLN A 118 -4.01 -24.72 -6.51
C GLN A 118 -5.48 -24.32 -6.72
N LEU A 119 -6.31 -24.42 -5.67
CA LEU A 119 -7.73 -24.10 -5.72
C LEU A 119 -8.00 -22.60 -5.88
N VAL A 120 -7.22 -21.74 -5.24
CA VAL A 120 -7.43 -20.28 -5.31
C VAL A 120 -7.42 -19.73 -6.75
N PRO A 121 -6.38 -19.95 -7.59
CA PRO A 121 -6.39 -19.46 -8.96
C PRO A 121 -7.52 -20.09 -9.78
N LEU A 122 -7.86 -21.35 -9.54
CA LEU A 122 -9.00 -22.01 -10.19
C LEU A 122 -10.32 -21.30 -9.87
N ILE A 123 -10.59 -21.00 -8.60
CA ILE A 123 -11.79 -20.27 -8.17
C ILE A 123 -11.85 -18.89 -8.83
N LEU A 124 -10.71 -18.18 -8.90
CA LEU A 124 -10.65 -16.86 -9.51
C LEU A 124 -10.93 -16.91 -11.02
N VAL A 125 -10.35 -17.85 -11.77
CA VAL A 125 -10.65 -18.01 -13.19
C VAL A 125 -12.11 -18.42 -13.41
N LEU A 126 -12.64 -19.33 -12.60
CA LEU A 126 -14.06 -19.68 -12.64
C LEU A 126 -14.95 -18.46 -12.37
N SER A 127 -14.55 -17.58 -11.45
CA SER A 127 -15.30 -16.35 -11.15
C SER A 127 -15.33 -15.38 -12.34
N LEU A 128 -14.24 -15.29 -13.12
CA LEU A 128 -14.20 -14.52 -14.37
C LEU A 128 -15.08 -15.15 -15.44
N ASN A 129 -15.12 -16.48 -15.48
CA ASN A 129 -15.88 -17.26 -16.47
C ASN A 129 -17.35 -17.47 -16.11
N TYR A 130 -17.77 -17.23 -14.86
CA TYR A 130 -19.10 -17.56 -14.38
C TYR A 130 -20.23 -16.83 -15.12
N SER A 131 -20.03 -15.54 -15.44
CA SER A 131 -21.06 -14.71 -16.07
C SER A 131 -20.70 -14.30 -17.49
N ARG A 132 -21.66 -14.41 -18.43
CA ARG A 132 -21.52 -13.94 -19.82
C ARG A 132 -21.16 -12.44 -19.89
N THR A 133 -21.55 -11.66 -18.89
CA THR A 133 -21.22 -10.24 -18.78
C THR A 133 -19.74 -10.02 -18.47
N ARG A 134 -19.19 -10.77 -17.49
CA ARG A 134 -17.76 -10.71 -17.14
C ARG A 134 -16.85 -11.16 -18.27
N ARG A 135 -17.29 -12.18 -19.03
CA ARG A 135 -16.62 -12.64 -20.24
C ARG A 135 -16.48 -11.51 -21.27
N LYS A 136 -17.60 -10.87 -21.64
CA LYS A 136 -17.56 -9.74 -22.57
C LYS A 136 -16.64 -8.64 -22.06
N GLN A 137 -16.68 -8.32 -20.76
CA GLN A 137 -15.82 -7.30 -20.13
C GLN A 137 -14.34 -7.60 -20.24
N LEU A 138 -13.93 -8.84 -19.99
CA LEU A 138 -12.53 -9.25 -20.11
C LEU A 138 -12.01 -9.01 -21.52
N LEU A 139 -12.79 -9.39 -22.54
CA LEU A 139 -12.39 -9.22 -23.94
C LEU A 139 -12.39 -7.77 -24.39
N THR A 140 -13.42 -6.98 -24.01
CA THR A 140 -13.40 -5.54 -24.27
C THR A 140 -12.20 -4.90 -23.60
N MET A 141 -11.82 -5.38 -22.42
CA MET A 141 -10.63 -4.92 -21.71
C MET A 141 -9.33 -5.22 -22.43
N ILE A 142 -9.14 -6.49 -22.82
CA ILE A 142 -7.97 -6.93 -23.55
C ILE A 142 -7.85 -6.13 -24.86
N ASN A 143 -8.96 -5.95 -25.57
CA ASN A 143 -8.95 -5.18 -26.82
C ASN A 143 -8.72 -3.69 -26.59
N TYR A 144 -9.23 -3.10 -25.50
CA TYR A 144 -8.94 -1.71 -25.14
C TYR A 144 -7.47 -1.51 -24.79
N LEU A 145 -6.87 -2.44 -24.05
CA LEU A 145 -5.42 -2.43 -23.75
C LEU A 145 -4.60 -2.64 -25.03
N TRP A 146 -5.00 -3.59 -25.88
CA TRP A 146 -4.34 -3.88 -27.13
C TRP A 146 -4.39 -2.68 -28.08
N ASN A 147 -5.56 -2.10 -28.27
CA ASN A 147 -5.74 -0.90 -29.09
C ASN A 147 -5.06 0.30 -28.42
N GLY A 148 -5.09 0.45 -27.09
CA GLY A 148 -4.36 1.52 -26.40
C GLY A 148 -2.84 1.45 -26.57
N LEU A 149 -2.29 0.24 -26.70
CA LEU A 149 -0.85 0.02 -26.91
C LEU A 149 -0.43 0.06 -28.38
N PHE A 150 -1.31 -0.37 -29.29
CA PHE A 150 -0.97 -0.60 -30.71
C PHE A 150 -1.83 0.18 -31.72
N ALA A 151 -2.81 0.98 -31.30
CA ALA A 151 -3.60 1.77 -32.23
C ALA A 151 -2.80 2.95 -32.78
N THR A 152 -2.72 2.99 -34.11
CA THR A 152 -2.03 3.99 -34.92
C THR A 152 -2.85 5.26 -35.17
N ASP A 153 -4.10 5.32 -34.69
CA ASP A 153 -5.06 6.38 -35.03
C ASP A 153 -4.94 7.64 -34.13
N TYR A 154 -4.09 7.59 -33.11
CA TYR A 154 -3.77 8.72 -32.25
C TYR A 154 -2.50 9.42 -32.76
N GLY A 155 -2.53 10.74 -32.93
CA GLY A 155 -1.40 11.51 -33.46
C GLY A 155 -0.09 11.24 -32.69
N VAL A 156 1.06 11.32 -33.39
CA VAL A 156 2.40 10.97 -32.88
C VAL A 156 2.72 11.60 -31.50
N SER A 157 2.20 12.80 -31.23
CA SER A 157 2.37 13.50 -29.94
C SER A 157 1.68 12.79 -28.76
N SER A 158 0.53 12.16 -28.99
CA SER A 158 -0.24 11.46 -27.95
C SER A 158 0.29 10.05 -27.63
N LEU A 159 0.89 9.36 -28.61
CA LEU A 159 1.60 8.11 -28.35
C LEU A 159 2.88 8.37 -27.55
N TYR A 160 3.64 9.41 -27.88
CA TYR A 160 4.83 9.79 -27.12
C TYR A 160 4.51 10.10 -25.64
N THR A 161 3.43 10.83 -25.36
CA THR A 161 3.05 11.15 -23.98
C THR A 161 2.59 9.92 -23.21
N VAL A 162 1.80 9.02 -23.82
CA VAL A 162 1.38 7.77 -23.18
C VAL A 162 2.58 6.86 -22.91
N CYS A 163 3.47 6.67 -23.88
CA CYS A 163 4.70 5.89 -23.70
C CYS A 163 5.64 6.50 -22.64
N SER A 164 5.77 7.82 -22.60
CA SER A 164 6.58 8.52 -21.61
C SER A 164 6.02 8.33 -20.19
N ILE A 165 4.70 8.45 -20.02
CA ILE A 165 4.02 8.24 -18.73
C ILE A 165 4.13 6.78 -18.29
N THR A 166 3.92 5.81 -19.19
CA THR A 166 4.04 4.38 -18.84
C THR A 166 5.47 4.02 -18.49
N PHE A 167 6.46 4.47 -19.26
CA PHE A 167 7.87 4.27 -18.95
C PHE A 167 8.26 4.90 -17.60
N ALA A 168 7.86 6.14 -17.34
CA ALA A 168 8.10 6.81 -16.07
C ALA A 168 7.42 6.08 -14.89
N SER A 169 6.21 5.55 -15.10
CA SER A 169 5.50 4.77 -14.08
C SER A 169 6.21 3.46 -13.71
N ILE A 170 6.71 2.73 -14.71
CA ILE A 170 7.47 1.50 -14.52
C ILE A 170 8.81 1.83 -13.83
N CYS A 171 9.52 2.85 -14.30
CA CYS A 171 10.78 3.28 -13.71
C CYS A 171 10.62 3.70 -12.24
N LEU A 172 9.54 4.41 -11.91
CA LEU A 172 9.23 4.80 -10.52
C LEU A 172 8.94 3.57 -9.65
N LEU A 173 8.13 2.62 -10.13
CA LEU A 173 7.84 1.38 -9.40
C LEU A 173 9.09 0.51 -9.21
N GLU A 174 9.95 0.39 -10.23
CA GLU A 174 11.20 -0.36 -10.13
C GLU A 174 12.18 0.29 -9.14
N MET A 175 12.42 1.60 -9.24
CA MET A 175 13.28 2.29 -8.26
C MET A 175 12.76 2.17 -6.83
N LEU A 176 11.44 2.12 -6.66
CA LEU A 176 10.81 1.86 -5.37
C LEU A 176 11.14 0.46 -4.86
N ILE A 177 10.99 -0.57 -5.71
CA ILE A 177 11.27 -1.97 -5.37
C ILE A 177 12.75 -2.14 -5.02
N TRP A 178 13.63 -1.63 -5.86
CA TRP A 178 15.07 -1.66 -5.61
C TRP A 178 15.49 -0.80 -4.41
N GLY A 179 14.66 0.18 -4.01
CA GLY A 179 14.78 0.95 -2.78
C GLY A 179 14.83 0.11 -1.51
N PHE A 180 14.25 -1.10 -1.51
CA PHE A 180 14.35 -2.07 -0.41
C PHE A 180 15.77 -2.63 -0.24
N PHE A 181 16.58 -2.63 -1.30
CA PHE A 181 17.97 -3.09 -1.28
C PHE A 181 18.93 -1.90 -1.12
N HIS A 182 18.68 -0.81 -1.85
CA HIS A 182 19.57 0.33 -1.91
C HIS A 182 18.81 1.64 -1.70
N ARG A 183 19.06 2.31 -0.56
CA ARG A 183 18.31 3.50 -0.14
C ARG A 183 18.38 4.66 -1.10
N TYR A 184 19.55 4.90 -1.71
CA TYR A 184 19.75 6.02 -2.62
C TYR A 184 18.83 5.97 -3.86
N LEU A 185 18.31 4.79 -4.22
CA LEU A 185 17.35 4.63 -5.30
C LEU A 185 15.99 5.28 -4.96
N LEU A 186 15.61 5.35 -3.68
CA LEU A 186 14.43 6.10 -3.26
C LEU A 186 14.62 7.61 -3.48
N SER A 187 15.85 8.13 -3.32
CA SER A 187 16.16 9.53 -3.65
C SER A 187 16.08 9.81 -5.15
N LEU A 188 16.54 8.88 -5.99
CA LEU A 188 16.36 8.96 -7.44
C LEU A 188 14.87 8.90 -7.83
N ALA A 189 14.07 8.07 -7.13
CA ALA A 189 12.63 8.03 -7.32
C ALA A 189 11.96 9.36 -6.92
N CYS A 190 12.39 10.01 -5.84
CA CYS A 190 11.95 11.37 -5.47
C CYS A 190 12.30 12.42 -6.54
N LEU A 191 13.46 12.31 -7.20
CA LEU A 191 13.84 13.19 -8.30
C LEU A 191 12.97 12.96 -9.54
N LEU A 192 12.69 11.71 -9.90
CA LEU A 192 11.76 11.38 -10.99
C LEU A 192 10.34 11.90 -10.67
N PHE A 193 9.92 11.78 -9.41
CA PHE A 193 8.66 12.32 -8.92
C PHE A 193 8.62 13.87 -8.98
N ALA A 194 9.73 14.55 -8.68
CA ALA A 194 9.85 15.99 -8.87
C ALA A 194 9.67 16.39 -10.34
N LEU A 195 10.25 15.63 -11.27
CA LEU A 195 10.19 15.89 -12.71
C LEU A 195 8.84 15.54 -13.35
N TRP A 196 7.91 14.90 -12.63
CA TRP A 196 6.63 14.46 -13.17
C TRP A 196 5.79 15.54 -13.89
N PRO A 197 5.71 16.81 -13.41
CA PRO A 197 4.98 17.87 -14.11
C PRO A 197 5.50 18.19 -15.52
N TYR A 198 6.72 17.75 -15.86
CA TYR A 198 7.30 17.90 -17.20
C TYR A 198 7.06 16.66 -18.08
N ILE A 199 6.85 15.49 -17.47
CA ILE A 199 6.54 14.23 -18.16
C ILE A 199 5.07 14.22 -18.58
N ASP A 200 4.20 14.72 -17.71
CA ASP A 200 2.75 14.73 -17.89
C ASP A 200 2.21 16.16 -17.80
N GLU A 201 1.97 16.76 -18.96
CA GLU A 201 1.43 18.12 -19.07
C GLU A 201 0.07 18.27 -18.36
N SER A 202 -0.72 17.19 -18.25
CA SER A 202 -2.02 17.21 -17.56
C SER A 202 -1.90 17.39 -16.04
N PHE A 203 -0.73 17.16 -15.47
CA PHE A 203 -0.44 17.35 -14.06
C PHE A 203 0.14 18.74 -13.75
N ARG A 204 0.62 19.46 -14.76
CA ARG A 204 1.37 20.70 -14.57
C ARG A 204 0.47 21.80 -13.99
N PRO A 205 0.74 22.32 -12.77
CA PRO A 205 -0.03 23.42 -12.23
C PRO A 205 0.23 24.71 -13.02
N HIS A 206 -0.81 25.54 -13.18
CA HIS A 206 -0.69 26.84 -13.85
C HIS A 206 0.11 27.86 -13.03
N GLU A 207 0.06 27.76 -11.70
CA GLU A 207 0.78 28.66 -10.80
C GLU A 207 2.23 28.20 -10.58
N LYS A 208 3.18 29.11 -10.85
CA LYS A 208 4.62 28.86 -10.66
C LYS A 208 5.00 28.62 -9.19
N SER A 209 4.26 29.21 -8.25
CA SER A 209 4.46 29.03 -6.80
C SER A 209 4.22 27.57 -6.39
N ILE A 210 3.11 26.97 -6.82
CA ILE A 210 2.75 25.58 -6.54
C ILE A 210 3.76 24.62 -7.18
N LEU A 211 4.20 24.91 -8.41
CA LEU A 211 5.23 24.14 -9.09
C LEU A 211 6.56 24.17 -8.32
N SER A 212 6.99 25.35 -7.86
CA SER A 212 8.20 25.51 -7.06
C SER A 212 8.10 24.75 -5.74
N LEU A 213 6.96 24.86 -5.05
CA LEU A 213 6.72 24.16 -3.79
C LEU A 213 6.71 22.64 -3.97
N TRP A 214 6.20 22.12 -5.08
CA TRP A 214 6.28 20.70 -5.45
C TRP A 214 7.74 20.25 -5.55
N HIS A 215 8.56 20.94 -6.34
CA HIS A 215 9.97 20.60 -6.53
C HIS A 215 10.74 20.65 -5.21
N ILE A 216 10.59 21.72 -4.43
CA ILE A 216 11.24 21.87 -3.12
C ILE A 216 10.84 20.72 -2.18
N SER A 217 9.55 20.36 -2.16
CA SER A 217 9.03 19.29 -1.31
C SER A 217 9.57 17.91 -1.74
N CYS A 218 9.61 17.63 -3.05
CA CYS A 218 10.15 16.38 -3.58
C CYS A 218 11.67 16.25 -3.37
N CYS A 219 12.42 17.33 -3.58
CA CYS A 219 13.85 17.38 -3.28
C CYS A 219 14.11 17.20 -1.77
N GLY A 220 13.30 17.84 -0.92
CA GLY A 220 13.35 17.65 0.53
C GLY A 220 13.11 16.19 0.93
N LEU A 221 12.11 15.55 0.35
CA LEU A 221 11.86 14.11 0.54
C LEU A 221 13.03 13.24 0.03
N GLY A 222 13.70 13.66 -1.04
CA GLY A 222 14.86 12.97 -1.61
C GLY A 222 16.13 13.01 -0.74
N ILE A 223 16.23 13.91 0.23
CA ILE A 223 17.36 13.96 1.17
C ILE A 223 17.30 12.80 2.17
N PHE A 224 16.10 12.41 2.60
CA PHE A 224 15.92 11.40 3.64
C PHE A 224 16.62 10.07 3.35
N PRO A 225 16.48 9.43 2.16
CA PRO A 225 17.10 8.14 1.91
C PRO A 225 18.64 8.17 1.82
N LEU A 226 19.25 9.36 1.68
CA LEU A 226 20.70 9.56 1.70
C LEU A 226 21.26 9.67 3.13
N LEU A 227 20.40 9.93 4.11
CA LEU A 227 20.81 9.99 5.51
C LEU A 227 21.22 8.59 6.02
N PRO A 228 22.18 8.53 6.97
CA PRO A 228 22.65 7.27 7.50
C PRO A 228 21.50 6.47 8.11
N ALA A 229 21.61 5.14 8.03
CA ALA A 229 20.59 4.25 8.51
C ALA A 229 20.32 4.40 10.01
N ILE A 230 19.04 4.47 10.37
CA ILE A 230 18.55 4.48 11.76
C ILE A 230 19.10 3.24 12.47
N GLY A 231 20.02 3.43 13.42
CA GLY A 231 20.62 2.35 14.21
C GLY A 231 22.14 2.41 14.37
N SER A 232 22.87 3.16 13.53
CA SER A 232 24.33 3.31 13.68
C SER A 232 24.69 4.35 14.75
N ASN A 233 24.15 5.56 14.66
CA ASN A 233 24.35 6.65 15.62
C ASN A 233 23.03 7.43 15.83
N MET A 234 22.70 7.75 17.08
CA MET A 234 21.57 8.62 17.39
C MET A 234 21.98 10.08 17.14
N CYS A 235 21.38 10.74 16.16
CA CYS A 235 21.60 12.16 15.87
C CYS A 235 20.36 12.98 16.27
N PRO A 236 20.13 13.23 17.58
CA PRO A 236 18.95 13.95 18.06
C PRO A 236 18.94 15.43 17.62
N THR A 237 20.11 15.97 17.25
CA THR A 237 20.28 17.32 16.70
C THR A 237 19.48 17.54 15.43
N ILE A 238 19.42 16.54 14.54
CA ILE A 238 18.65 16.61 13.30
C ILE A 238 17.15 16.73 13.64
N VAL A 239 16.66 15.96 14.61
CA VAL A 239 15.26 16.02 15.07
C VAL A 239 14.94 17.42 15.63
N PHE A 240 15.84 17.98 16.44
CA PHE A 240 15.66 19.33 16.97
C PHE A 240 15.62 20.40 15.87
N ILE A 241 16.56 20.36 14.91
CA ILE A 241 16.58 21.29 13.76
C ILE A 241 15.29 21.15 12.94
N THR A 242 14.82 19.93 12.69
CA THR A 242 13.54 19.73 11.96
C THR A 242 12.35 20.30 12.73
N GLY A 243 12.31 20.19 14.06
CA GLY A 243 11.28 20.80 14.88
C GLY A 243 11.28 22.32 14.77
N LEU A 244 12.46 22.95 14.82
CA LEU A 244 12.62 24.39 14.63
C LEU A 244 12.12 24.85 13.25
N ILE A 245 12.40 24.09 12.18
CA ILE A 245 11.93 24.39 10.82
C ILE A 245 10.42 24.18 10.68
N LEU A 246 9.85 23.16 11.33
CA LEU A 246 8.41 22.88 11.26
C LEU A 246 7.56 23.90 12.02
N THR A 247 8.12 24.60 13.01
CA THR A 247 7.39 25.63 13.78
C THR A 247 6.90 26.84 12.96
N PRO A 248 7.73 27.53 12.14
CA PRO A 248 7.22 28.57 11.26
C PRO A 248 6.31 27.97 10.19
N MET A 249 6.63 26.77 9.68
CA MET A 249 5.83 26.11 8.64
C MET A 249 4.40 25.83 9.10
N SER A 250 4.20 25.39 10.36
CA SER A 250 2.87 25.19 10.93
C SER A 250 2.11 26.52 11.01
N THR A 251 2.73 27.58 11.51
CA THR A 251 2.06 28.90 11.61
C THR A 251 1.67 29.47 10.25
N ILE A 252 2.52 29.29 9.23
CA ILE A 252 2.26 29.70 7.86
C ILE A 252 1.09 28.89 7.27
N SER A 253 1.08 27.57 7.46
CA SER A 253 0.01 26.70 6.95
C SER A 253 -1.36 27.06 7.54
N PHE A 254 -1.44 27.31 8.85
CA PHE A 254 -2.69 27.73 9.50
C PHE A 254 -3.14 29.13 9.06
N ARG A 255 -2.21 30.04 8.73
CA ARG A 255 -2.53 31.34 8.14
C ARG A 255 -3.10 31.21 6.72
N PHE A 256 -2.58 30.29 5.91
CA PHE A 256 -3.13 30.01 4.58
C PHE A 256 -4.53 29.38 4.64
N VAL A 257 -4.78 28.51 5.62
CA VAL A 257 -6.09 27.86 5.81
C VAL A 257 -7.12 28.81 6.46
N SER A 258 -6.68 29.73 7.30
CA SER A 258 -7.55 30.72 7.93
C SER A 258 -8.02 31.75 6.90
N SER A 259 -9.26 31.62 6.45
CA SER A 259 -9.99 32.73 5.82
C SER A 259 -9.93 33.94 6.76
N SER A 260 -9.65 35.12 6.21
CA SER A 260 -9.02 36.31 6.81
C SER A 260 -9.54 36.87 8.15
N GLN A 261 -10.49 36.25 8.86
CA GLN A 261 -11.11 36.81 10.07
C GLN A 261 -11.11 35.92 11.32
N ASN A 262 -10.66 34.65 11.26
CA ASN A 262 -10.69 33.78 12.43
C ASN A 262 -9.36 33.79 13.22
N HIS A 263 -9.25 34.67 14.22
CA HIS A 263 -8.10 34.73 15.14
C HIS A 263 -7.79 33.40 15.84
N LEU A 264 -8.80 32.56 16.08
CA LEU A 264 -8.66 31.22 16.70
C LEU A 264 -7.71 30.30 15.92
N PHE A 265 -7.77 30.27 14.59
CA PHE A 265 -6.90 29.40 13.78
C PHE A 265 -5.44 29.85 13.81
N ILE A 266 -5.20 31.15 13.94
CA ILE A 266 -3.86 31.71 14.05
C ILE A 266 -3.25 31.33 15.42
N TRP A 267 -4.02 31.47 16.51
CA TRP A 267 -3.61 31.03 17.85
C TRP A 267 -3.36 29.52 17.92
N LEU A 268 -4.20 28.71 17.27
CA LEU A 268 -3.99 27.28 17.13
C LEU A 268 -2.68 26.97 16.39
N GLY A 269 -2.39 27.68 15.29
CA GLY A 269 -1.13 27.52 14.56
C GLY A 269 0.10 27.78 15.43
N TYR A 270 0.07 28.81 16.28
CA TYR A 270 1.12 29.08 17.26
C TYR A 270 1.22 28.01 18.34
N LEU A 271 0.09 27.53 18.87
CA LEU A 271 0.05 26.47 19.87
C LEU A 271 0.65 25.17 19.32
N PHE A 272 0.22 24.73 18.14
CA PHE A 272 0.77 23.53 17.50
C PHE A 272 2.26 23.70 17.17
N GLY A 273 2.66 24.87 16.68
CA GLY A 273 4.08 25.19 16.47
C GLY A 273 4.89 25.08 17.75
N PHE A 274 4.41 25.65 18.85
CA PHE A 274 5.07 25.57 20.16
C PHE A 274 5.20 24.12 20.66
N VAL A 275 4.13 23.32 20.53
CA VAL A 275 4.16 21.89 20.90
C VAL A 275 5.15 21.10 20.05
N ILE A 276 5.29 21.40 18.74
CA ILE A 276 6.29 20.79 17.86
C ILE A 276 7.71 21.15 18.32
N CYS A 277 7.97 22.42 18.66
CA CYS A 277 9.28 22.82 19.19
C CYS A 277 9.60 22.07 20.48
N LEU A 278 8.67 22.07 21.44
CA LEU A 278 8.86 21.49 22.75
C LEU A 278 9.04 19.96 22.70
N SER A 279 8.30 19.28 21.81
CA SER A 279 8.49 17.83 21.57
C SER A 279 9.84 17.52 20.92
N SER A 280 10.29 18.31 19.95
CA SER A 280 11.64 18.14 19.36
C SER A 280 12.76 18.37 20.38
N PHE A 281 12.59 19.35 21.27
CA PHE A 281 13.51 19.61 22.38
C PHE A 281 13.49 18.47 23.40
N ALA A 282 12.33 17.90 23.71
CA ALA A 282 12.22 16.75 24.62
C ALA A 282 13.00 15.52 24.10
N VAL A 283 12.93 15.24 22.79
CA VAL A 283 13.74 14.18 22.16
C VAL A 283 15.24 14.49 22.29
N TYR A 284 15.63 15.74 22.06
CA TYR A 284 17.02 16.17 22.22
C TYR A 284 17.52 16.04 23.66
N ALA A 285 16.74 16.51 24.64
CA ALA A 285 17.06 16.41 26.05
C ALA A 285 17.21 14.95 26.51
N MET A 286 16.34 14.03 26.07
CA MET A 286 16.40 12.60 26.42
C MET A 286 17.63 11.86 25.86
N SER A 287 18.35 12.47 24.91
CA SER A 287 19.59 11.90 24.39
C SER A 287 20.73 11.92 25.42
N PHE A 288 20.73 12.90 26.34
CA PHE A 288 21.74 13.00 27.39
C PHE A 288 21.48 11.97 28.50
N SER A 289 22.52 11.20 28.85
CA SER A 289 22.44 10.16 29.88
C SER A 289 22.05 10.71 31.26
N VAL A 290 22.56 11.89 31.62
CA VAL A 290 22.26 12.59 32.88
C VAL A 290 20.77 12.90 33.04
N ILE A 291 20.10 13.25 31.94
CA ILE A 291 18.67 13.57 31.95
C ILE A 291 17.83 12.31 32.10
N ARG A 292 18.31 11.16 31.61
CA ARG A 292 17.61 9.86 31.70
C ARG A 292 17.50 9.33 33.14
N THR A 293 18.37 9.77 34.04
CA THR A 293 18.40 9.32 35.45
C THR A 293 17.82 10.34 36.43
N GLY A 294 17.58 11.58 36.00
CA GLY A 294 17.10 12.68 36.86
C GLY A 294 15.59 12.90 36.87
N ILE A 295 15.15 13.86 37.68
CA ILE A 295 13.73 14.29 37.81
C ILE A 295 13.18 14.78 36.46
N LEU A 296 14.03 15.37 35.62
CA LEU A 296 13.64 15.90 34.31
C LEU A 296 13.06 14.83 33.38
N LYS A 297 13.45 13.54 33.53
CA LYS A 297 12.82 12.41 32.84
C LYS A 297 11.32 12.33 33.12
N ILE A 298 10.91 12.47 34.38
CA ILE A 298 9.50 12.35 34.79
C ILE A 298 8.68 13.48 34.12
N ILE A 299 9.24 14.69 34.09
CA ILE A 299 8.62 15.84 33.43
C ILE A 299 8.44 15.57 31.93
N ILE A 300 9.49 15.07 31.26
CA ILE A 300 9.44 14.73 29.83
C ILE A 300 8.44 13.60 29.55
N HIS A 301 8.35 12.60 30.42
CA HIS A 301 7.38 11.50 30.30
C HIS A 301 5.95 12.01 30.42
N ILE A 302 5.65 12.79 31.46
CA ILE A 302 4.32 13.40 31.65
C ILE A 302 3.97 14.27 30.44
N PHE A 303 4.91 15.09 29.97
CA PHE A 303 4.71 15.92 28.78
C PHE A 303 4.46 15.08 27.52
N SER A 304 5.23 14.03 27.28
CA SER A 304 5.09 13.22 26.05
C SER A 304 3.75 12.46 26.03
N TRP A 305 3.37 11.87 27.17
CA TRP A 305 2.06 11.22 27.31
C TRP A 305 0.90 12.21 27.21
N SER A 306 1.05 13.41 27.78
CA SER A 306 0.03 14.45 27.68
C SER A 306 -0.16 14.90 26.23
N VAL A 307 0.92 15.08 25.46
CA VAL A 307 0.88 15.46 24.05
C VAL A 307 0.12 14.43 23.19
N ILE A 308 0.35 13.13 23.40
CA ILE A 308 -0.38 12.07 22.66
C ILE A 308 -1.90 12.17 22.86
N ILE A 309 -2.35 12.50 24.07
CA ILE A 309 -3.77 12.52 24.43
C ILE A 309 -4.41 13.88 24.09
N LEU A 310 -3.75 14.98 24.47
CA LEU A 310 -4.29 16.34 24.36
C LEU A 310 -4.27 16.87 22.92
N LEU A 311 -3.31 16.50 22.07
CA LEU A 311 -3.29 16.98 20.67
C LEU A 311 -4.55 16.56 19.90
N PRO A 312 -4.92 15.26 19.83
CA PRO A 312 -6.17 14.85 19.21
C PRO A 312 -7.39 15.55 19.84
N VAL A 313 -7.48 15.59 21.17
CA VAL A 313 -8.60 16.23 21.88
C VAL A 313 -8.71 17.73 21.59
N SER A 314 -7.59 18.45 21.46
CA SER A 314 -7.56 19.87 21.12
C SER A 314 -8.04 20.14 19.69
N VAL A 315 -7.68 19.28 18.73
CA VAL A 315 -8.19 19.36 17.36
C VAL A 315 -9.70 19.12 17.34
N ILE A 316 -10.21 18.21 18.19
CA ILE A 316 -11.64 17.89 18.31
C ILE A 316 -12.45 19.08 18.86
N LEU A 317 -11.92 19.77 19.87
CA LEU A 317 -12.64 20.84 20.57
C LEU A 317 -12.55 22.20 19.86
N LEU A 318 -11.40 22.50 19.23
CA LEU A 318 -11.14 23.85 18.70
C LEU A 318 -11.35 23.97 17.18
N VAL A 319 -11.34 22.88 16.42
CA VAL A 319 -11.61 22.95 14.97
C VAL A 319 -13.14 22.97 14.75
N PRO A 320 -13.68 23.92 13.96
CA PRO A 320 -15.12 24.10 13.78
C PRO A 320 -15.83 22.80 13.37
N THR A 321 -17.11 22.73 13.73
CA THR A 321 -18.05 21.59 13.61
C THR A 321 -18.18 20.93 12.23
N ARG A 322 -17.49 21.46 11.20
CA ARG A 322 -17.40 20.89 9.84
C ARG A 322 -16.12 20.08 9.57
N LEU A 323 -15.05 20.28 10.34
CA LEU A 323 -13.73 19.65 10.14
C LEU A 323 -13.33 18.77 11.34
N GLY A 324 -13.67 19.17 12.56
CA GLY A 324 -13.38 18.40 13.79
C GLY A 324 -14.02 17.00 13.81
N PRO A 325 -15.33 16.86 13.49
CA PRO A 325 -15.97 15.55 13.43
C PRO A 325 -15.44 14.69 12.27
N ARG A 326 -14.97 15.34 11.20
CA ARG A 326 -14.38 14.67 10.04
C ARG A 326 -13.01 14.03 10.32
N MET A 327 -12.53 14.11 11.56
CA MET A 327 -11.25 13.53 12.00
C MET A 327 -11.45 12.45 13.07
N ILE A 328 -12.69 12.09 13.44
CA ILE A 328 -13.04 11.11 14.49
C ILE A 328 -13.99 10.03 13.97
N GLY A 329 -13.64 9.37 12.86
CA GLY A 329 -14.38 8.18 12.41
C GLY A 329 -13.94 6.91 13.14
N TRP A 330 -13.78 6.92 14.48
CA TRP A 330 -13.15 5.79 15.19
C TRP A 330 -13.91 5.16 16.36
N THR A 331 -15.22 5.41 16.54
CA THR A 331 -15.99 4.67 17.57
C THR A 331 -17.42 4.29 17.22
N ILE A 332 -17.91 4.59 16.02
CA ILE A 332 -19.26 4.17 15.62
C ILE A 332 -19.22 3.77 14.16
N VAL A 333 -19.37 2.47 13.91
CA VAL A 333 -19.99 1.79 12.76
C VAL A 333 -19.31 0.43 12.68
N TRP A 334 -19.76 -0.49 13.54
CA TRP A 334 -19.62 -1.91 13.25
C TRP A 334 -20.97 -2.60 13.03
N ASP A 335 -22.06 -1.84 12.84
CA ASP A 335 -23.40 -2.42 12.99
C ASP A 335 -24.41 -2.20 11.86
N LEU A 336 -24.11 -1.53 10.74
CA LEU A 336 -25.10 -1.41 9.65
C LEU A 336 -24.46 -1.19 8.27
N GLU A 337 -23.89 -2.23 7.66
CA GLU A 337 -23.63 -2.21 6.21
C GLU A 337 -23.64 -3.62 5.59
N THR A 338 -24.61 -4.45 5.97
CA THR A 338 -24.70 -5.85 5.49
C THR A 338 -26.05 -6.28 4.89
N SER A 339 -27.03 -5.41 4.59
CA SER A 339 -28.33 -5.98 4.18
C SER A 339 -29.23 -5.28 3.15
N THR A 340 -28.92 -4.14 2.54
CA THR A 340 -29.97 -3.46 1.73
C THR A 340 -29.63 -2.85 0.37
N ASP A 341 -28.40 -2.96 -0.16
CA ASP A 341 -28.07 -2.23 -1.41
C ASP A 341 -28.07 -3.05 -2.71
N ASP A 342 -28.04 -4.38 -2.67
CA ASP A 342 -27.90 -5.20 -3.89
C ASP A 342 -29.17 -5.24 -4.78
N SER A 343 -30.37 -5.06 -4.22
CA SER A 343 -31.63 -5.16 -4.97
C SER A 343 -32.02 -3.86 -5.69
N ILE A 344 -31.67 -2.69 -5.15
CA ILE A 344 -32.02 -1.38 -5.71
C ILE A 344 -31.02 -0.96 -6.82
N HIS A 345 -29.79 -1.47 -6.75
CA HIS A 345 -28.75 -1.19 -7.75
C HIS A 345 -29.06 -1.72 -9.16
N SER A 346 -29.84 -2.79 -9.27
CA SER A 346 -30.20 -3.39 -10.57
C SER A 346 -31.34 -2.65 -11.30
N ALA A 347 -32.27 -2.04 -10.56
CA ALA A 347 -33.51 -1.49 -11.14
C ALA A 347 -33.34 -0.10 -11.79
N ILE A 348 -32.39 0.72 -11.34
CA ILE A 348 -32.25 2.12 -11.78
C ILE A 348 -31.17 2.29 -12.87
N GLN A 349 -30.43 1.23 -13.21
CA GLN A 349 -29.29 1.30 -14.14
C GLN A 349 -29.69 1.31 -15.64
N ASN A 350 -30.98 1.14 -15.94
CA ASN A 350 -31.49 1.00 -17.32
C ASN A 350 -31.77 2.32 -18.07
N GLN A 351 -31.49 3.50 -17.50
CA GLN A 351 -32.10 4.74 -18.03
C GLN A 351 -31.17 5.83 -18.59
N TYR A 352 -29.83 5.74 -18.48
CA TYR A 352 -28.94 6.77 -19.06
C TYR A 352 -27.57 6.23 -19.54
N PRO A 353 -27.12 6.58 -20.77
CA PRO A 353 -25.78 6.23 -21.27
C PRO A 353 -24.74 7.18 -20.65
N TYR A 354 -23.67 6.63 -20.05
CA TYR A 354 -22.59 7.40 -19.41
C TYR A 354 -21.29 7.26 -20.21
N SER A 355 -20.63 8.38 -20.53
CA SER A 355 -19.38 8.44 -21.32
C SER A 355 -18.21 9.06 -20.53
N GLU A 356 -17.76 8.42 -19.45
CA GLU A 356 -16.43 8.70 -18.90
C GLU A 356 -15.78 7.38 -18.49
N SER A 357 -14.63 7.07 -19.11
CA SER A 357 -13.89 5.85 -18.83
C SER A 357 -13.47 5.79 -17.35
N PRO A 358 -13.68 4.64 -16.67
CA PRO A 358 -13.40 4.50 -15.25
C PRO A 358 -11.90 4.49 -14.97
N LEU A 359 -11.08 4.08 -15.94
CA LEU A 359 -9.64 4.27 -15.97
C LEU A 359 -9.27 5.50 -16.77
N ASN A 360 -8.84 6.51 -16.03
CA ASN A 360 -8.26 7.72 -16.58
C ASN A 360 -6.81 7.81 -16.09
N LEU A 361 -5.90 8.31 -16.92
CA LEU A 361 -4.49 8.57 -16.57
C LEU A 361 -4.35 9.34 -15.26
N LYS A 362 -5.25 10.32 -15.01
CA LYS A 362 -5.30 11.05 -13.74
C LYS A 362 -5.48 10.11 -12.53
N ARG A 363 -6.36 9.11 -12.63
CA ARG A 363 -6.65 8.17 -11.55
C ARG A 363 -5.50 7.19 -11.33
N PHE A 364 -4.95 6.66 -12.42
CA PHE A 364 -3.75 5.81 -12.38
C PHE A 364 -2.57 6.52 -11.71
N ARG A 365 -2.28 7.75 -12.12
CA ARG A 365 -1.23 8.60 -11.55
C ARG A 365 -1.43 8.81 -10.05
N GLN A 366 -2.65 9.14 -9.62
CA GLN A 366 -2.96 9.33 -8.21
C GLN A 366 -2.73 8.06 -7.39
N SER A 367 -3.12 6.89 -7.90
CA SER A 367 -2.87 5.60 -7.27
C SER A 367 -1.38 5.27 -7.16
N LEU A 368 -0.60 5.56 -8.21
CA LEU A 368 0.85 5.35 -8.23
C LEU A 368 1.56 6.27 -7.23
N PHE A 369 1.19 7.55 -7.20
CA PHE A 369 1.74 8.53 -6.26
C PHE A 369 1.42 8.17 -4.81
N PHE A 370 0.22 7.65 -4.56
CA PHE A 370 -0.17 7.18 -3.24
C PHE A 370 0.71 6.03 -2.77
N ILE A 371 0.92 4.99 -3.58
CA ILE A 371 1.79 3.86 -3.24
C ILE A 371 3.22 4.32 -3.00
N PHE A 372 3.73 5.19 -3.87
CA PHE A 372 5.06 5.78 -3.73
C PHE A 372 5.25 6.50 -2.39
N LEU A 373 4.34 7.41 -2.06
CA LEU A 373 4.40 8.16 -0.80
C LEU A 373 4.18 7.27 0.42
N LEU A 374 3.32 6.25 0.31
CA LEU A 374 3.07 5.29 1.40
C LEU A 374 4.37 4.52 1.72
N ILE A 375 5.05 4.01 0.70
CA ILE A 375 6.29 3.25 0.90
C ILE A 375 7.42 4.17 1.41
N ILE A 376 7.53 5.40 0.89
CA ILE A 376 8.44 6.40 1.46
C ILE A 376 8.11 6.71 2.93
N GLY A 377 6.83 6.86 3.28
CA GLY A 377 6.41 7.10 4.67
C GLY A 377 6.76 5.94 5.60
N PHE A 378 6.60 4.71 5.12
CA PHE A 378 7.04 3.51 5.84
C PHE A 378 8.56 3.51 6.05
N PHE A 379 9.35 3.73 5.00
CA PHE A 379 10.81 3.80 5.11
C PHE A 379 11.31 4.99 5.92
N GLY A 380 10.60 6.12 5.87
CA GLY A 380 10.87 7.32 6.67
C GLY A 380 10.91 7.07 8.17
N THR A 381 10.16 6.07 8.65
CA THR A 381 9.97 5.81 10.09
C THR A 381 10.74 4.59 10.61
N GLY A 382 11.14 3.67 9.73
CA GLY A 382 11.74 2.38 10.06
C GLY A 382 13.04 2.07 9.31
N ASN A 383 13.79 1.09 9.81
CA ASN A 383 15.00 0.63 9.16
C ASN A 383 14.66 -0.50 8.16
N ILE A 384 15.13 -0.34 6.91
CA ILE A 384 14.75 -1.08 5.70
C ILE A 384 15.07 -2.59 5.74
N ALA A 385 16.02 -3.01 6.58
CA ALA A 385 16.57 -4.36 6.52
C ALA A 385 15.69 -5.43 7.16
N SER A 386 14.97 -5.11 8.24
CA SER A 386 14.10 -6.10 8.90
C SER A 386 13.19 -5.47 9.96
N ILE A 387 12.06 -6.12 10.22
CA ILE A 387 11.18 -5.83 11.39
C ILE A 387 11.97 -5.93 12.71
N ASN A 388 13.09 -6.66 12.74
CA ASN A 388 13.94 -6.81 13.91
C ASN A 388 14.89 -5.63 14.16
N SER A 389 14.93 -4.63 13.27
CA SER A 389 15.87 -3.51 13.34
C SER A 389 15.28 -2.22 13.90
N PHE A 390 14.06 -2.27 14.48
CA PHE A 390 13.47 -1.09 15.11
C PHE A 390 14.21 -0.72 16.41
N ASP A 391 14.71 0.51 16.45
CA ASP A 391 15.44 1.03 17.60
C ASP A 391 14.48 1.51 18.71
N PRO A 392 14.47 0.85 19.89
CA PRO A 392 13.62 1.24 21.02
C PRO A 392 14.04 2.59 21.62
N ARG A 393 15.19 3.16 21.26
CA ARG A 393 15.61 4.49 21.76
C ARG A 393 14.62 5.59 21.38
N SER A 394 13.87 5.41 20.28
CA SER A 394 12.81 6.36 19.90
C SER A 394 11.61 6.38 20.85
N THR A 395 11.46 5.38 21.74
CA THR A 395 10.39 5.36 22.75
C THR A 395 10.81 5.95 24.10
N PHE A 396 12.07 6.39 24.26
CA PHE A 396 12.59 6.86 25.54
C PHE A 396 11.87 8.10 26.10
N CYS A 397 11.27 8.93 25.24
CA CYS A 397 10.40 10.03 25.65
C CYS A 397 9.13 9.56 26.39
N PHE A 398 8.74 8.29 26.25
CA PHE A 398 7.57 7.71 26.92
C PHE A 398 7.96 6.75 28.03
N THR A 399 8.90 5.85 27.74
CA THR A 399 9.34 4.81 28.67
C THR A 399 10.82 4.54 28.48
N THR A 400 11.58 4.58 29.58
CA THR A 400 13.00 4.18 29.58
C THR A 400 13.20 2.78 30.17
N ILE A 401 12.18 2.25 30.85
CA ILE A 401 12.19 0.89 31.39
C ILE A 401 11.80 -0.04 30.24
N LEU A 402 12.58 -1.10 30.04
CA LEU A 402 12.33 -2.08 28.99
C LEU A 402 10.98 -2.78 29.25
N ASN A 403 9.97 -2.37 28.50
CA ASN A 403 8.68 -3.07 28.41
C ASN A 403 8.44 -3.38 26.93
N PRO A 404 8.78 -4.61 26.48
CA PRO A 404 8.75 -4.95 25.06
C PRO A 404 7.38 -4.74 24.41
N ALA A 405 6.28 -5.05 25.12
CA ALA A 405 4.93 -4.89 24.60
C ALA A 405 4.57 -3.42 24.38
N LEU A 406 4.82 -2.57 25.38
CA LEU A 406 4.53 -1.13 25.28
C LEU A 406 5.43 -0.46 24.23
N MET A 407 6.71 -0.79 24.21
CA MET A 407 7.66 -0.28 23.21
C MET A 407 7.26 -0.68 21.79
N ALA A 408 6.81 -1.93 21.59
CA ALA A 408 6.31 -2.39 20.31
C ALA A 408 5.06 -1.61 19.85
N ILE A 409 4.09 -1.36 20.75
CA ILE A 409 2.90 -0.56 20.43
C ILE A 409 3.28 0.87 20.01
N LEU A 410 4.19 1.53 20.75
CA LEU A 410 4.65 2.88 20.40
C LEU A 410 5.38 2.93 19.06
N LEU A 411 6.22 1.94 18.76
CA LEU A 411 6.90 1.82 17.47
C LEU A 411 5.90 1.56 16.33
N LEU A 412 4.86 0.76 16.56
CA LEU A 412 3.79 0.53 15.59
C LEU A 412 3.02 1.82 15.31
N ILE A 413 2.64 2.58 16.35
CA ILE A 413 1.98 3.89 16.20
C ILE A 413 2.86 4.86 15.39
N LYS A 414 4.17 4.91 15.69
CA LYS A 414 5.14 5.73 14.95
C LYS A 414 5.13 5.41 13.45
N VAL A 415 5.08 4.12 13.09
CA VAL A 415 5.07 3.68 11.69
C VAL A 415 3.71 3.93 11.03
N MET A 416 2.60 3.71 11.74
CA MET A 416 1.26 3.86 11.19
C MET A 416 0.82 5.31 10.99
N CYS A 417 1.26 6.25 11.83
CA CYS A 417 0.83 7.66 11.78
C CYS A 417 1.00 8.34 10.40
N PRO A 418 2.19 8.34 9.76
CA PRO A 418 2.35 8.95 8.44
C PRO A 418 1.55 8.22 7.35
N MET A 419 1.41 6.89 7.44
CA MET A 419 0.63 6.11 6.48
C MET A 419 -0.87 6.42 6.59
N LEU A 420 -1.39 6.58 7.83
CA LEU A 420 -2.77 7.00 8.07
C LEU A 420 -3.01 8.40 7.52
N PHE A 421 -2.10 9.33 7.78
CA PHE A 421 -2.18 10.70 7.24
C PHE A 421 -2.26 10.72 5.71
N LEU A 422 -1.41 9.93 5.04
CA LEU A 422 -1.46 9.77 3.58
C LEU A 422 -2.78 9.13 3.12
N GLY A 423 -3.30 8.14 3.86
CA GLY A 423 -4.60 7.52 3.59
C GLY A 423 -5.75 8.52 3.65
N VAL A 424 -5.76 9.41 4.65
CA VAL A 424 -6.74 10.50 4.79
C VAL A 424 -6.63 11.49 3.64
N ILE A 425 -5.41 11.93 3.28
CA ILE A 425 -5.19 12.83 2.13
C ILE A 425 -5.69 12.18 0.84
N TYR A 426 -5.38 10.91 0.63
CA TYR A 426 -5.82 10.18 -0.56
C TYR A 426 -7.35 10.06 -0.61
N ALA A 427 -8.00 9.75 0.51
CA ALA A 427 -9.46 9.75 0.63
C ALA A 427 -10.07 11.15 0.39
N ALA A 428 -9.40 12.22 0.81
CA ALA A 428 -9.84 13.60 0.55
C ALA A 428 -9.78 13.96 -0.94
N ILE A 429 -8.67 13.61 -1.60
CA ILE A 429 -8.50 13.81 -3.05
C ILE A 429 -9.57 13.02 -3.83
N GLN A 430 -9.83 11.80 -3.39
CA GLN A 430 -10.83 10.91 -3.98
C GLN A 430 -12.26 11.45 -3.80
N SER A 431 -12.61 11.93 -2.60
CA SER A 431 -13.90 12.58 -2.31
C SER A 431 -14.10 13.86 -3.12
N HIS A 432 -13.05 14.69 -3.24
CA HIS A 432 -13.07 15.90 -4.05
C HIS A 432 -13.33 15.59 -5.53
N ASN A 433 -12.61 14.62 -6.10
CA ASN A 433 -12.83 14.17 -7.47
C ASN A 433 -14.25 13.61 -7.69
N GLY A 434 -14.80 12.89 -6.70
CA GLY A 434 -16.16 12.36 -6.73
C GLY A 434 -17.23 13.45 -6.71
N ASN A 435 -17.05 14.49 -5.89
CA ASN A 435 -17.98 15.62 -5.75
C ASN A 435 -17.96 16.59 -6.93
N TYR A 436 -16.77 16.86 -7.50
CA TYR A 436 -16.67 17.70 -8.71
C TYR A 436 -17.45 17.09 -9.88
N SER A 437 -17.34 15.77 -10.04
CA SER A 437 -18.04 15.02 -11.09
C SER A 437 -19.57 14.95 -10.89
N SER A 438 -20.05 15.08 -9.65
CA SER A 438 -21.49 15.13 -9.32
C SER A 438 -22.11 16.53 -9.40
N SER A 439 -21.28 17.59 -9.37
CA SER A 439 -21.72 18.98 -9.55
C SER A 439 -22.01 19.34 -11.01
N ILE A 440 -21.29 18.73 -11.96
CA ILE A 440 -21.44 19.00 -13.39
C ILE A 440 -22.66 18.26 -13.98
N ASN A 441 -22.94 17.04 -13.50
CA ASN A 441 -24.11 16.27 -13.92
C ASN A 441 -24.99 16.03 -12.69
N ASN A 442 -26.21 16.61 -12.66
CA ASN A 442 -27.24 16.62 -11.60
C ASN A 442 -27.67 15.24 -11.00
N GLN A 443 -26.76 14.29 -10.77
CA GLN A 443 -26.99 12.97 -10.18
C GLN A 443 -26.04 12.79 -8.98
N LYS A 444 -26.51 13.21 -7.81
CA LYS A 444 -25.73 13.40 -6.57
C LYS A 444 -25.21 12.13 -5.88
N SER A 445 -25.74 10.94 -6.18
CA SER A 445 -25.51 9.76 -5.30
C SER A 445 -24.67 8.64 -5.93
N LYS A 446 -24.70 8.43 -7.26
CA LYS A 446 -24.12 7.22 -7.87
C LYS A 446 -22.70 7.39 -8.43
N ARG A 447 -22.30 8.59 -8.85
CA ARG A 447 -21.03 8.83 -9.57
C ARG A 447 -19.79 8.82 -8.65
N GLY A 448 -19.92 9.30 -7.42
CA GLY A 448 -18.82 9.40 -6.45
C GLY A 448 -18.28 8.05 -5.99
N TYR A 449 -19.17 7.09 -5.71
CA TYR A 449 -18.78 5.73 -5.28
C TYR A 449 -17.99 4.98 -6.37
N HIS A 450 -18.27 5.21 -7.65
CA HIS A 450 -17.54 4.58 -8.76
C HIS A 450 -16.13 5.15 -8.95
N SER A 451 -15.96 6.47 -8.85
CA SER A 451 -14.62 7.06 -8.88
C SER A 451 -13.76 6.62 -7.70
N ILE A 452 -14.40 6.44 -6.53
CA ILE A 452 -13.74 5.96 -5.32
C ILE A 452 -13.23 4.52 -5.54
N LEU A 453 -14.14 3.60 -5.89
CA LEU A 453 -13.81 2.20 -6.08
C LEU A 453 -12.75 1.98 -7.18
N ALA A 454 -12.78 2.80 -8.24
CA ALA A 454 -11.78 2.75 -9.30
C ALA A 454 -10.37 3.09 -8.81
N GLN A 455 -10.24 4.09 -7.95
CA GLN A 455 -8.94 4.51 -7.41
C GLN A 455 -8.39 3.53 -6.36
N THR A 456 -9.23 2.95 -5.51
CA THR A 456 -8.79 1.91 -4.57
C THR A 456 -8.50 0.58 -5.26
N GLY A 457 -9.26 0.25 -6.30
CA GLY A 457 -8.98 -0.91 -7.15
C GLY A 457 -7.65 -0.80 -7.89
N LEU A 458 -7.34 0.37 -8.45
CA LEU A 458 -6.06 0.65 -9.11
C LEU A 458 -4.87 0.55 -8.13
N THR A 459 -5.01 1.07 -6.91
CA THR A 459 -3.96 0.90 -5.89
C THR A 459 -3.74 -0.58 -5.53
N ALA A 460 -4.82 -1.37 -5.42
CA ALA A 460 -4.70 -2.79 -5.12
C ALA A 460 -4.00 -3.57 -6.25
N VAL A 461 -4.28 -3.22 -7.51
CA VAL A 461 -3.61 -3.83 -8.68
C VAL A 461 -2.12 -3.51 -8.67
N LEU A 462 -1.75 -2.23 -8.48
CA LEU A 462 -0.35 -1.82 -8.42
C LEU A 462 0.40 -2.46 -7.25
N SER A 463 -0.24 -2.60 -6.08
CA SER A 463 0.38 -3.28 -4.94
C SER A 463 0.56 -4.78 -5.14
N ASN A 464 -0.37 -5.44 -5.85
CA ASN A 464 -0.21 -6.85 -6.21
C ASN A 464 0.99 -7.08 -7.13
N LEU A 465 1.27 -6.15 -8.05
CA LEU A 465 2.46 -6.22 -8.90
C LEU A 465 3.75 -6.18 -8.06
N ILE A 466 3.82 -5.28 -7.07
CA ILE A 466 4.94 -5.21 -6.13
C ILE A 466 5.06 -6.53 -5.32
N ALA A 467 3.94 -7.08 -4.86
CA ALA A 467 3.92 -8.33 -4.10
C ALA A 467 4.42 -9.52 -4.93
N ILE A 468 3.99 -9.65 -6.20
CA ILE A 468 4.50 -10.68 -7.12
C ILE A 468 6.00 -10.53 -7.30
N HIS A 469 6.50 -9.30 -7.47
CA HIS A 469 7.92 -9.04 -7.66
C HIS A 469 8.76 -9.55 -6.49
N PHE A 470 8.37 -9.21 -5.25
CA PHE A 470 9.06 -9.71 -4.06
C PHE A 470 8.88 -11.21 -3.84
N PHE A 471 7.74 -11.78 -4.23
CA PHE A 471 7.51 -13.21 -4.15
C PHE A 471 8.49 -13.99 -5.05
N VAL A 472 8.67 -13.55 -6.30
CA VAL A 472 9.62 -14.17 -7.24
C VAL A 472 11.07 -14.04 -6.76
N TRP A 473 11.38 -13.01 -5.98
CA TRP A 473 12.69 -12.76 -5.39
C TRP A 473 12.93 -13.41 -4.03
N LEU A 474 12.00 -14.21 -3.51
CA LEU A 474 12.20 -14.94 -2.26
C LEU A 474 13.40 -15.87 -2.36
N LYS A 475 14.33 -15.72 -1.41
CA LYS A 475 15.53 -16.56 -1.28
C LYS A 475 15.32 -17.61 -0.21
N ASP A 476 15.62 -18.85 -0.58
CA ASP A 476 15.61 -20.03 0.29
C ASP A 476 17.02 -20.57 0.57
N GLU A 477 18.03 -20.03 -0.12
CA GLU A 477 19.44 -20.36 0.04
C GLU A 477 20.28 -19.12 0.30
N GLY A 478 21.43 -19.32 0.94
CA GLY A 478 22.36 -18.26 1.32
C GLY A 478 22.45 -18.11 2.83
N SER A 479 22.83 -16.92 3.30
CA SER A 479 22.89 -16.66 4.73
C SER A 479 21.49 -16.60 5.34
N TRP A 480 21.36 -16.97 6.62
CA TRP A 480 20.11 -16.79 7.37
C TRP A 480 19.59 -15.35 7.33
N LEU A 481 20.50 -14.37 7.23
CA LEU A 481 20.18 -12.97 7.07
C LEU A 481 19.56 -12.68 5.70
N ASP A 482 20.11 -13.22 4.62
CA ASP A 482 19.56 -13.02 3.26
C ASP A 482 18.17 -13.67 3.11
N ILE A 483 17.99 -14.85 3.71
CA ILE A 483 16.69 -15.52 3.73
C ILE A 483 15.69 -14.68 4.53
N GLY A 484 16.03 -14.29 5.75
CA GLY A 484 15.15 -13.50 6.62
C GLY A 484 14.81 -12.11 6.05
N THR A 485 15.75 -11.46 5.37
CA THR A 485 15.54 -10.15 4.73
C THR A 485 14.59 -10.29 3.53
N SER A 486 14.76 -11.30 2.67
CA SER A 486 13.86 -11.54 1.53
C SER A 486 12.41 -11.82 1.96
N ILE A 487 12.23 -12.62 3.03
CA ILE A 487 10.91 -12.88 3.63
C ILE A 487 10.33 -11.59 4.21
N SER A 488 11.14 -10.81 4.92
CA SER A 488 10.72 -9.53 5.49
C SER A 488 10.26 -8.56 4.41
N HIS A 489 10.98 -8.44 3.30
CA HIS A 489 10.60 -7.58 2.17
C HIS A 489 9.25 -7.97 1.57
N TYR A 490 9.01 -9.26 1.37
CA TYR A 490 7.73 -9.77 0.88
C TYR A 490 6.56 -9.47 1.85
N VAL A 491 6.76 -9.74 3.14
CA VAL A 491 5.75 -9.46 4.18
C VAL A 491 5.46 -7.96 4.29
N ILE A 492 6.49 -7.11 4.23
CA ILE A 492 6.35 -5.66 4.24
C ILE A 492 5.54 -5.18 3.03
N ALA A 493 5.84 -5.66 1.82
CA ALA A 493 5.11 -5.31 0.60
C ALA A 493 3.60 -5.65 0.72
N MET A 494 3.27 -6.85 1.19
CA MET A 494 1.89 -7.24 1.46
C MET A 494 1.24 -6.39 2.56
N SER A 495 1.97 -6.12 3.64
CA SER A 495 1.45 -5.35 4.78
C SER A 495 1.16 -3.90 4.40
N ILE A 496 2.01 -3.29 3.59
CA ILE A 496 1.82 -1.94 3.04
C ILE A 496 0.58 -1.87 2.16
N SER A 497 0.34 -2.89 1.33
CA SER A 497 -0.86 -2.95 0.49
C SER A 497 -2.15 -2.98 1.32
N LEU A 498 -2.18 -3.82 2.35
CA LEU A 498 -3.29 -3.94 3.29
C LEU A 498 -3.47 -2.64 4.08
N ALA A 499 -2.38 -2.08 4.60
CA ALA A 499 -2.39 -0.84 5.34
C ALA A 499 -2.90 0.33 4.48
N GLY A 500 -2.48 0.43 3.22
CA GLY A 500 -2.99 1.42 2.28
C GLY A 500 -4.50 1.31 2.11
N PHE A 501 -5.02 0.11 1.86
CA PHE A 501 -6.46 -0.11 1.76
C PHE A 501 -7.20 0.31 3.05
N LEU A 502 -6.74 -0.19 4.21
CA LEU A 502 -7.36 0.11 5.51
C LEU A 502 -7.33 1.60 5.82
N PHE A 503 -6.19 2.28 5.64
CA PHE A 503 -6.07 3.70 5.93
C PHE A 503 -6.89 4.58 5.00
N THR A 504 -7.08 4.18 3.74
CA THR A 504 -7.97 4.92 2.83
C THR A 504 -9.44 4.73 3.21
N LEU A 505 -9.84 3.53 3.65
CA LEU A 505 -11.17 3.29 4.20
C LEU A 505 -11.40 4.13 5.46
N LEU A 506 -10.47 4.07 6.42
CA LEU A 506 -10.53 4.86 7.64
C LEU A 506 -10.55 6.35 7.34
N GLY A 507 -9.73 6.82 6.40
CA GLY A 507 -9.70 8.22 5.99
C GLY A 507 -11.01 8.68 5.37
N LYS A 508 -11.69 7.81 4.61
CA LYS A 508 -13.03 8.10 4.07
C LYS A 508 -14.07 8.20 5.18
N GLU A 509 -14.06 7.27 6.14
CA GLU A 509 -14.97 7.32 7.29
C GLU A 509 -14.73 8.54 8.17
N MET A 510 -13.47 8.93 8.34
CA MET A 510 -13.12 10.21 8.95
C MET A 510 -13.80 11.33 8.16
N LEU A 511 -13.57 11.45 6.84
CA LEU A 511 -14.09 12.57 6.05
C LEU A 511 -15.62 12.61 5.86
N SER A 512 -16.29 11.46 5.92
CA SER A 512 -17.76 11.33 5.75
C SER A 512 -18.54 11.77 6.98
N PHE A 513 -17.90 11.77 8.15
CA PHE A 513 -18.54 12.11 9.41
C PHE A 513 -18.90 13.60 9.47
N SER A 514 -20.12 13.94 9.05
CA SER A 514 -20.78 15.17 9.44
C SER A 514 -21.54 14.90 10.74
N VAL A 515 -21.26 15.65 11.81
CA VAL A 515 -22.23 15.75 12.91
C VAL A 515 -23.53 16.21 12.28
N SER A 516 -24.49 15.29 12.21
CA SER A 516 -25.82 15.55 11.68
C SER A 516 -26.31 16.88 12.26
N SER A 517 -26.69 17.79 11.38
CA SER A 517 -27.31 19.08 11.69
C SER A 517 -28.47 18.97 12.70
N ASN A 518 -28.99 17.77 12.92
CA ASN A 518 -30.01 17.46 13.92
C ASN A 518 -29.55 17.65 15.37
N ILE A 519 -28.27 17.45 15.70
CA ILE A 519 -27.79 17.67 17.08
C ILE A 519 -27.63 19.18 17.34
N HIS A 520 -27.14 19.93 16.36
CA HIS A 520 -27.04 21.39 16.48
C HIS A 520 -28.44 22.06 16.52
N GLN A 521 -29.40 21.57 15.72
CA GLN A 521 -30.79 22.03 15.81
C GLN A 521 -31.49 21.60 17.11
N LYS A 522 -31.18 20.42 17.67
CA LYS A 522 -31.68 20.02 18.99
C LYS A 522 -31.09 20.87 20.12
N LEU A 523 -29.79 21.20 20.06
CA LEU A 523 -29.14 22.06 21.06
C LEU A 523 -29.63 23.52 20.97
N LEU A 524 -29.86 24.04 19.76
CA LEU A 524 -30.49 25.37 19.57
C LEU A 524 -31.95 25.40 20.05
N LYS A 525 -32.71 24.30 19.88
CA LYS A 525 -34.07 24.17 20.44
C LYS A 525 -34.10 24.07 21.96
N VAL A 526 -33.06 23.55 22.60
CA VAL A 526 -32.94 23.51 24.07
C VAL A 526 -32.50 24.87 24.60
N SER A 527 -31.62 25.59 23.89
CA SER A 527 -31.22 26.97 24.24
C SER A 527 -32.38 27.97 24.13
N ASN A 528 -33.25 27.83 23.12
CA ASN A 528 -34.42 28.70 22.93
C ASN A 528 -35.63 28.33 23.82
N LYS A 529 -35.49 27.35 24.72
CA LYS A 529 -36.49 27.03 25.75
C LYS A 529 -36.18 27.66 27.11
N HIS A 530 -35.02 28.30 27.25
CA HIS A 530 -34.56 28.95 28.47
C HIS A 530 -34.26 30.46 28.31
N VAL A 531 -34.78 31.06 27.24
CA VAL A 531 -34.99 32.51 27.07
C VAL A 531 -36.47 32.69 26.82
#